data_AF-A0A1I7ETN0-F1
#
_entry.id   AF-A0A1I7ETN0-F1
#
_cell.length_a   1.000
_cell.length_b   1.000
_cell.length_c   1.000
_cell.angle_alpha   90.00
_cell.angle_beta   90.00
_cell.angle_gamma   90.00
#
_symmetry.space_group_name_H-M   'P 1'
#
loop_
_entity.id
_entity.type
_entity.pdbx_description
1 polymer ?
#
loop_
_entity_poly.entity_id
_entity_poly.type
_entity_poly.pdbx_seq_one_letter_code
_entity_poly.pdbx_strand_id
1 'polypeptide(L)' 'MDLSIFLGMVGVPQVILIAVILLLLFGGRKIPELMRGLGSGIKEFKDASKNDEDDKQSKPASNKE' A
#
# COMPACT_ATOMS: atom_id res chain seq x y z
N MET A 1 -25.96 -1.19 26.23
CA MET A 1 -24.49 -1.19 26.42
C MET A 1 -23.77 -1.93 25.28
N ASP A 2 -24.44 -2.84 24.57
CA ASP A 2 -23.82 -3.64 23.50
C ASP A 2 -23.64 -2.91 22.17
N LEU A 3 -24.54 -1.97 21.84
CA LEU A 3 -24.48 -1.25 20.56
C LEU A 3 -23.41 -0.13 20.54
N SER A 4 -23.09 0.44 21.70
CA SER A 4 -22.07 1.48 21.84
C SER A 4 -20.65 0.95 21.65
N ILE A 5 -20.39 -0.32 22.02
CA ILE A 5 -19.14 -1.02 21.72
C ILE A 5 -18.99 -1.19 20.20
N PHE A 6 -20.09 -1.41 19.48
CA PHE A 6 -20.05 -1.66 18.04
C PHE A 6 -19.90 -0.37 17.21
N LEU A 7 -20.51 0.76 17.64
CA LEU A 7 -20.63 1.96 16.80
C LEU A 7 -19.83 3.18 17.30
N GLY A 8 -19.58 3.31 18.61
CA GLY A 8 -18.93 4.49 19.20
C GLY A 8 -17.47 4.30 19.60
N MET A 9 -16.97 3.07 19.54
CA MET A 9 -15.60 2.71 19.87
C MET A 9 -15.03 1.78 18.79
N VAL A 10 -15.10 2.13 17.50
CA VAL A 10 -14.23 1.49 16.49
C VAL A 10 -12.80 1.97 16.74
N GLY A 11 -12.27 1.59 17.89
CA GLY A 11 -10.94 1.92 18.34
C GLY A 11 -9.97 0.83 17.91
N VAL A 12 -8.70 1.11 18.18
CA VAL A 12 -7.58 0.17 18.07
C VAL A 12 -7.91 -1.26 18.55
N PRO A 13 -8.66 -1.51 19.66
CA PRO A 13 -8.96 -2.89 20.10
C PRO A 13 -9.75 -3.75 19.10
N GLN A 14 -10.79 -3.24 18.44
CA GLN A 14 -11.54 -4.03 17.46
C GLN A 14 -10.71 -4.36 16.21
N VAL A 15 -9.91 -3.39 15.75
CA VAL A 15 -9.00 -3.59 14.61
C VAL A 15 -7.98 -4.68 14.93
N ILE A 16 -7.43 -4.68 16.16
CA ILE A 16 -6.53 -5.74 16.63
C ILE A 16 -7.23 -7.09 16.66
N LEU A 17 -8.47 -7.17 17.17
CA LEU A 17 -9.22 -8.43 17.21
C LEU A 17 -9.43 -9.02 15.81
N ILE A 18 -9.84 -8.19 14.83
CA ILE A 18 -10.00 -8.61 13.43
C ILE A 18 -8.65 -9.04 12.85
N ALA A 19 -7.58 -8.27 13.10
CA ALA A 19 -6.24 -8.61 12.64
C ALA A 19 -5.76 -9.96 13.20
N VAL A 20 -6.04 -10.25 14.48
CA VAL A 20 -5.71 -11.53 15.13
C VAL A 20 -6.48 -12.68 14.47
N ILE A 21 -7.77 -12.52 14.19
CA ILE A 21 -8.56 -13.55 13.49
C ILE A 21 -7.97 -13.82 12.09
N LEU A 22 -7.65 -12.78 11.33
CA LEU A 22 -7.01 -12.94 10.02
C LEU A 22 -5.62 -13.58 10.15
N LEU A 23 -4.86 -13.25 11.20
CA LEU A 23 -3.56 -13.84 11.49
C LEU A 23 -3.66 -15.32 11.82
N LEU A 24 -4.73 -15.77 12.48
CA LEU A 24 -4.97 -17.17 12.77
C LEU A 24 -5.38 -17.94 11.51
N LEU A 25 -6.21 -17.35 10.64
CA LEU A 25 -6.66 -17.98 9.39
C LEU A 25 -5.55 -18.07 8.34
N PHE A 26 -4.80 -16.99 8.14
CA PHE A 26 -3.76 -16.91 7.11
C PHE A 26 -2.36 -17.23 7.65
N GLY A 27 -2.15 -17.18 8.97
CA GLY A 27 -0.84 -17.30 9.60
C GLY A 27 -0.04 -16.00 9.56
N GLY A 28 0.87 -15.83 10.54
CA GLY A 28 1.72 -14.63 10.65
C GLY A 28 2.72 -14.40 9.53
N ARG A 29 2.95 -15.40 8.67
CA ARG A 29 3.92 -15.31 7.57
C ARG A 29 3.32 -14.85 6.24
N LYS A 30 2.01 -15.07 6.01
CA LYS A 30 1.38 -14.70 4.73
C LYS A 30 1.19 -13.19 4.57
N ILE A 31 0.84 -12.47 5.64
CA ILE A 31 0.63 -11.00 5.57
C ILE A 31 1.92 -10.27 5.12
N PRO A 32 3.11 -10.50 5.74
CA PRO A 32 4.35 -9.87 5.30
C PRO A 32 4.80 -10.28 3.90
N GLU A 33 4.58 -11.54 3.52
CA GLU A 33 4.92 -12.08 2.21
C GLU A 33 4.10 -11.41 1.10
N LEU A 34 2.79 -11.26 1.31
CA LEU A 34 1.90 -10.53 0.41
C LEU A 34 2.24 -9.03 0.33
N MET A 35 2.55 -8.40 1.47
CA MET A 35 3.00 -6.99 1.48
C MET A 35 4.31 -6.78 0.73
N ARG A 36 5.28 -7.70 0.87
CA ARG A 36 6.54 -7.64 0.11
C ARG A 36 6.30 -7.81 -1.38
N GLY A 37 5.47 -8.78 -1.79
CA GLY A 37 5.13 -8.98 -3.20
C GLY A 37 4.41 -7.77 -3.81
N LEU A 38 3.39 -7.26 -3.12
CA LEU A 38 2.63 -6.08 -3.56
C LEU A 38 3.51 -4.82 -3.59
N GLY A 39 4.38 -4.65 -2.59
CA GLY A 39 5.31 -3.53 -2.50
C GLY A 39 6.34 -3.51 -3.63
N SER A 40 6.91 -4.66 -3.98
CA SER A 40 7.80 -4.79 -5.14
C SER A 40 7.08 -4.47 -6.44
N GLY A 41 5.85 -4.98 -6.63
CA GLY A 41 5.05 -4.70 -7.82
C GLY A 41 4.69 -3.23 -7.97
N ILE A 42 4.29 -2.55 -6.89
CA ILE A 42 4.02 -1.10 -6.89
C ILE A 42 5.30 -0.32 -7.19
N LYS A 43 6.45 -0.74 -6.65
CA LYS A 43 7.74 -0.10 -6.92
C LYS A 43 8.13 -0.21 -8.39
N GLU A 44 8.06 -1.40 -8.96
CA GLU A 44 8.35 -1.65 -10.38
C GLU A 44 7.38 -0.90 -11.30
N PHE A 45 6.09 -0.86 -10.95
CA PHE A 45 5.09 -0.07 -11.68
C PHE A 45 5.42 1.42 -11.67
N LYS A 46 5.80 1.96 -10.50
CA LYS A 46 6.21 3.36 -10.37
C LYS A 46 7.48 3.66 -11.14
N ASP A 47 8.48 2.77 -11.08
CA ASP A 47 9.76 2.93 -11.78
C ASP A 47 9.56 2.90 -13.31
N ALA A 48 8.67 2.03 -13.81
CA ALA A 48 8.30 1.98 -15.22
C ALA A 48 7.55 3.25 -15.68
N SER A 49 6.54 3.69 -14.92
CA SER A 49 5.79 4.93 -15.24
C SER A 49 6.66 6.19 -15.19
N LYS A 50 7.70 6.22 -14.35
CA LYS A 50 8.59 7.39 -14.27
C LYS A 50 9.48 7.55 -15.50
N ASN A 51 9.99 6.45 -16.06
CA ASN A 51 10.80 6.50 -17.29
C ASN A 51 9.97 7.01 -18.49
N ASP A 52 8.68 6.68 -18.55
CA ASP A 52 7.77 7.21 -19.58
C ASP A 52 7.47 8.72 -19.43
N GLU A 53 7.56 9.25 -18.21
CA GLU A 53 7.35 10.68 -17.91
C GLU A 53 8.62 11.52 -18.16
N ASP A 54 9.80 11.01 -17.80
CA ASP A 54 11.09 11.71 -17.99
C ASP A 54 11.47 11.84 -19.49
N ASP A 55 11.06 10.91 -20.34
CA ASP A 55 11.22 10.99 -21.81
C ASP A 55 10.35 12.09 -22.46
N LYS A 56 9.36 12.63 -21.74
CA LYS A 56 8.55 13.77 -22.22
C LYS A 56 9.06 15.14 -21.76
N GLN A 57 10.01 15.21 -20.82
CA GLN A 57 10.48 16.49 -20.27
C GLN A 57 11.89 16.92 -20.74
N SER A 58 12.60 16.08 -21.49
CA SER A 58 13.95 16.39 -21.98
C SER A 58 14.03 16.58 -23.51
N LYS A 59 13.27 17.52 -24.07
CA LYS A 59 13.64 18.16 -25.34
C LYS A 59 14.30 19.52 -25.07
N PRO A 60 15.56 19.73 -25.48
CA PRO A 60 16.34 20.91 -25.13
C PRO A 60 15.82 22.11 -25.93
N ALA A 61 15.26 23.10 -25.24
CA ALA A 61 15.18 24.47 -25.74
C ALA A 61 16.44 25.21 -25.30
N SER A 62 17.59 24.82 -25.86
CA SER A 62 18.79 25.62 -25.82
C SER A 62 19.46 25.52 -27.17
N ASN A 63 19.73 26.70 -27.73
CA ASN A 63 20.47 26.98 -28.95
C ASN A 63 19.67 27.06 -30.27
N LYS A 64 19.31 28.30 -30.63
CA LYS A 64 19.53 28.83 -31.98
C LYS A 64 19.63 30.36 -31.94
N GLU A 65 20.83 30.83 -32.28
CA GLU A 65 21.23 32.09 -32.95
C GLU A 65 20.88 33.43 -32.30
#